data_AF-S0FYI9-F1
#
_entry.id   AF-S0FYI9-F1
#
_cell.length_a   1.000
_cell.length_b   1.000
_cell.length_c   1.000
_cell.angle_alpha   90.00
_cell.angle_beta   90.00
_cell.angle_gamma   90.00
#
_symmetry.space_group_name_H-M   'P 1'
#
loop_
_entity.id
_entity.type
_entity.pdbx_description
1 polymer ?
#
loop_
_entity_poly.entity_id
_entity_poly.type
_entity_poly.pdbx_seq_one_letter_code
_entity_poly.pdbx_strand_id
1 'polypeptide(L)'
;MIKIILTGLCVVCMFLTGCDSKPETYLAAQIDENEYDPEKWGDAYPLHYESWLKTKEPKPVDKSRYKRGWDTDEVVYDKLSEFPFLGILYKGWGFGIEYNEPRGHFYAVTDQIEIDSSRVASGGVCLACKTPFHRKMIETHGLDYLVAGRKPRF
;
A
#
# COMPACT_ATOMS: atom_id res chain seq x y z
N MET A 1 8.84 1.81 58.20
CA MET A 1 7.82 0.75 57.99
C MET A 1 6.67 1.21 57.07
N ILE A 2 6.00 2.34 57.33
CA ILE A 2 4.88 2.84 56.49
C ILE A 2 5.25 3.07 55.01
N LYS A 3 6.43 3.63 54.71
CA LYS A 3 6.89 3.83 53.32
C LYS A 3 7.07 2.54 52.54
N ILE A 4 7.56 1.47 53.19
CA ILE A 4 7.83 0.16 52.56
C ILE A 4 6.50 -0.54 52.23
N ILE A 5 5.52 -0.43 53.13
CA ILE A 5 4.16 -0.96 52.93
C ILE A 5 3.47 -0.22 51.78
N LEU A 6 3.63 1.10 51.68
CA LEU A 6 3.02 1.91 50.63
C LEU A 6 3.63 1.61 49.24
N THR A 7 4.95 1.45 49.14
CA THR A 7 5.61 1.03 47.89
C THR A 7 5.26 -0.41 47.50
N GLY A 8 5.14 -1.32 48.46
CA GLY A 8 4.71 -2.70 48.18
C GLY A 8 3.28 -2.75 47.65
N LEU A 9 2.37 -1.96 48.20
CA LEU A 9 0.97 -1.87 47.76
C LEU A 9 0.85 -1.27 46.35
N CYS A 10 1.64 -0.25 46.02
CA CYS A 10 1.68 0.35 44.68
C CYS A 10 2.17 -0.64 43.61
N VAL A 11 3.21 -1.42 43.92
CA VAL A 11 3.74 -2.44 43.00
C VAL A 11 2.72 -3.56 42.78
N VAL A 12 2.04 -4.02 43.83
CA VAL A 12 0.96 -5.03 43.71
C VAL A 12 -0.21 -4.50 42.89
N CYS A 13 -0.62 -3.24 43.09
CA CYS A 13 -1.67 -2.62 42.25
C CYS A 13 -1.26 -2.55 40.77
N MET A 14 0.00 -2.24 40.46
CA MET A 14 0.49 -2.22 39.07
C MET A 14 0.50 -3.62 38.42
N PHE A 15 0.75 -4.68 39.19
CA PHE A 15 0.65 -6.07 38.70
C PHE A 15 -0.80 -6.54 38.52
N LEU A 16 -1.75 -6.01 39.29
CA LEU A 16 -3.17 -6.39 39.23
C LEU A 16 -3.98 -5.59 38.20
N THR A 17 -3.48 -4.44 37.74
CA THR A 17 -4.06 -3.68 36.62
C THR A 17 -3.46 -4.08 35.27
N GLY A 18 -3.02 -5.34 35.12
CA GLY A 18 -2.69 -5.89 33.81
C GLY A 18 -3.85 -5.63 32.85
N CYS A 19 -3.55 -5.07 31.68
CA CYS A 19 -4.54 -4.66 30.70
C CYS A 19 -5.24 -5.90 30.11
N ASP A 20 -6.30 -6.35 30.76
CA ASP A 20 -7.15 -7.46 30.33
C ASP A 20 -8.21 -6.93 29.34
N SER A 21 -7.76 -6.33 28.24
CA SER A 21 -8.65 -5.98 27.14
C SER A 21 -9.10 -7.28 26.49
N LYS A 22 -10.28 -7.78 26.86
CA LYS A 22 -10.92 -8.90 26.16
C LYS A 22 -10.92 -8.59 24.66
N PRO A 23 -10.50 -9.52 23.79
CA PRO A 23 -10.55 -9.28 22.36
C PRO A 23 -12.00 -9.04 21.96
N GLU A 24 -12.32 -7.81 21.54
CA GLU A 24 -13.60 -7.52 20.92
C GLU A 24 -13.70 -8.35 19.63
N THR A 25 -14.70 -9.22 19.59
CA THR A 25 -15.05 -9.96 18.38
C THR A 25 -15.54 -8.94 17.36
N TYR A 26 -14.69 -8.62 16.38
CA TYR A 26 -14.95 -7.67 15.32
C TYR A 26 -16.18 -8.08 14.48
N LEU A 27 -16.95 -7.09 14.02
CA LEU A 27 -18.23 -7.19 13.30
C LEU A 27 -18.14 -7.80 11.87
N ALA A 28 -17.20 -8.72 11.62
CA ALA A 28 -16.93 -9.32 10.31
C ALA A 28 -18.17 -9.81 9.56
N ALA A 29 -19.20 -10.25 10.29
CA ALA A 29 -20.40 -10.85 9.75
C ALA A 29 -21.32 -9.88 8.98
N GLN A 30 -21.01 -8.58 8.90
CA GLN A 30 -21.87 -7.57 8.26
C GLN A 30 -21.32 -6.97 6.95
N ILE A 31 -20.16 -7.42 6.46
CA ILE A 31 -19.56 -6.89 5.22
C ILE A 31 -19.98 -7.75 4.02
N ASP A 32 -20.42 -7.11 2.94
CA ASP A 32 -20.80 -7.78 1.69
C ASP A 32 -19.59 -8.42 0.98
N GLU A 33 -19.79 -9.54 0.27
CA GLU A 33 -18.72 -10.23 -0.49
C GLU A 33 -18.06 -9.32 -1.52
N ASN A 34 -18.79 -8.36 -2.08
CA ASN A 34 -18.33 -7.40 -3.09
C ASN A 34 -18.15 -5.99 -2.53
N GLU A 35 -17.87 -5.86 -1.23
CA GLU A 35 -17.54 -4.58 -0.64
C GLU A 35 -16.07 -4.23 -0.90
N TYR A 36 -15.84 -3.19 -1.71
CA TYR A 36 -14.51 -2.74 -2.11
C TYR A 36 -14.10 -1.41 -1.48
N ASP A 37 -15.03 -0.73 -0.80
CA ASP A 37 -14.76 0.51 -0.09
C ASP A 37 -13.99 0.23 1.21
N PRO A 38 -12.70 0.59 1.31
CA PRO A 38 -11.90 0.29 2.49
C PRO A 38 -12.41 0.99 3.76
N GLU A 39 -13.17 2.09 3.66
CA GLU A 39 -13.76 2.76 4.82
C GLU A 39 -14.76 1.87 5.54
N LYS A 40 -15.62 1.16 4.80
CA LYS A 40 -16.59 0.21 5.38
C LYS A 40 -15.91 -0.99 6.04
N TRP A 41 -14.76 -1.41 5.53
CA TRP A 41 -13.93 -2.40 6.22
C TRP A 41 -13.30 -1.81 7.49
N GLY A 42 -12.99 -0.51 7.49
CA GLY A 42 -12.50 0.23 8.65
C GLY A 42 -13.49 0.35 9.80
N ASP A 43 -14.80 0.39 9.53
CA ASP A 43 -15.82 0.36 10.57
C ASP A 43 -15.76 -0.93 11.41
N ALA A 44 -15.47 -2.07 10.77
CA ALA A 44 -15.33 -3.36 11.45
C ALA A 44 -13.90 -3.63 11.97
N TYR A 45 -12.88 -3.10 11.30
CA TYR A 45 -11.47 -3.35 11.57
C TYR A 45 -10.64 -2.05 11.69
N PRO A 46 -10.95 -1.18 12.66
CA PRO A 46 -10.39 0.18 12.71
C PRO A 46 -8.86 0.20 12.80
N LEU A 47 -8.25 -0.69 13.59
CA LEU A 47 -6.79 -0.75 13.72
C LEU A 47 -6.08 -1.18 12.42
N HIS A 48 -6.69 -2.07 11.64
CA HIS A 48 -6.13 -2.52 10.37
C HIS A 48 -6.27 -1.44 9.31
N TYR A 49 -7.43 -0.77 9.28
CA TYR A 49 -7.67 0.36 8.39
C TYR A 49 -6.73 1.53 8.69
N GLU A 50 -6.53 1.88 9.96
CA GLU A 50 -5.53 2.88 10.37
C GLU A 50 -4.12 2.47 9.93
N SER A 51 -3.75 1.20 10.09
CA SER A 51 -2.46 0.70 9.62
C SER A 51 -2.30 0.76 8.10
N TRP A 52 -3.37 0.52 7.33
CA TRP A 52 -3.36 0.66 5.88
C TRP A 52 -3.25 2.14 5.46
N LEU A 53 -3.97 3.04 6.12
CA LEU A 53 -3.92 4.49 5.86
C LEU A 53 -2.50 5.04 6.04
N LYS A 54 -1.71 4.50 6.98
CA LYS A 54 -0.29 4.87 7.14
C LYS A 54 0.56 4.65 5.89
N THR A 55 0.11 3.84 4.91
CA THR A 55 0.81 3.69 3.62
C THR A 55 0.71 4.94 2.73
N LYS A 56 -0.19 5.87 3.05
CA LYS A 56 -0.24 7.20 2.43
C LYS A 56 0.94 8.07 2.90
N GLU A 57 1.41 7.87 4.11
CA GLU A 57 2.40 8.76 4.73
C GLU A 57 3.82 8.48 4.24
N PRO A 58 4.67 9.51 4.12
CA PRO A 58 6.07 9.35 3.77
C PRO A 58 6.85 8.63 4.88
N LYS A 59 7.89 7.89 4.49
CA LYS A 59 8.80 7.23 5.46
C LYS A 59 9.91 8.20 5.87
N PRO A 60 10.49 8.09 7.08
CA PRO A 60 11.61 8.94 7.45
C PRO A 60 12.81 8.73 6.51
N VAL A 61 13.44 9.83 6.10
CA VAL A 61 14.73 9.80 5.38
C VAL A 61 15.80 9.04 6.17
N ASP A 62 16.82 8.56 5.46
CA ASP A 62 18.00 7.86 6.01
C ASP A 62 17.73 6.55 6.77
N LYS A 63 16.50 6.01 6.70
CA LYS A 63 16.19 4.67 7.24
C LYS A 63 16.58 3.54 6.31
N SER A 64 16.67 3.80 5.02
CA SER A 64 17.14 2.84 4.02
C SER A 64 18.08 3.51 3.03
N ARG A 65 19.25 2.88 2.82
CA ARG A 65 20.22 3.36 1.83
C ARG A 65 19.70 3.25 0.38
N TYR A 66 18.84 2.27 0.10
CA TYR A 66 18.51 1.87 -1.27
C TYR A 66 17.01 1.90 -1.59
N LYS A 67 16.15 2.18 -0.62
CA LYS A 67 14.68 2.11 -0.76
C LYS A 67 14.08 3.40 -0.24
N ARG A 68 14.28 4.47 -1.02
CA ARG A 68 13.99 5.87 -0.65
C ARG A 68 12.72 6.43 -1.27
N GLY A 69 12.01 5.63 -2.08
CA GLY A 69 10.77 6.09 -2.72
C GLY A 69 9.72 6.49 -1.68
N TRP A 70 9.24 7.73 -1.74
CA TRP A 70 8.28 8.31 -0.79
C TRP A 70 8.84 8.39 0.64
N ASP A 71 10.00 9.02 0.76
CA ASP A 71 10.53 9.47 2.05
C ASP A 71 10.02 10.88 2.39
N THR A 72 10.30 11.39 3.59
CA THR A 72 9.85 12.71 4.08
C THR A 72 10.45 13.90 3.32
N ASP A 73 11.36 13.65 2.38
CA ASP A 73 11.82 14.64 1.39
C ASP A 73 10.82 14.82 0.24
N GLU A 74 9.78 13.98 0.18
CA GLU A 74 8.72 13.95 -0.84
C GLU A 74 9.25 13.76 -2.27
N VAL A 75 10.48 13.24 -2.41
CA VAL A 75 11.10 13.02 -3.71
C VAL A 75 10.60 11.70 -4.31
N VAL A 76 10.14 11.78 -5.57
CA VAL A 76 9.95 10.58 -6.41
C VAL A 76 11.28 10.21 -7.02
N TYR A 77 11.95 9.23 -6.41
CA TYR A 77 13.27 8.76 -6.87
C TYR A 77 13.15 7.99 -8.17
N ASP A 78 13.79 8.49 -9.23
CA ASP A 78 13.89 7.82 -10.53
C ASP A 78 15.01 6.78 -10.54
N LYS A 79 14.68 5.52 -10.83
CA LYS A 79 15.68 4.44 -10.89
C LYS A 79 16.59 4.54 -12.11
N LEU A 80 16.17 5.23 -13.18
CA LEU A 80 17.03 5.45 -14.34
C LEU A 80 18.21 6.36 -13.96
N SER A 81 17.98 7.32 -13.06
CA SER A 81 19.01 8.18 -12.47
C SER A 81 19.85 7.44 -11.41
N GLU A 82 19.25 6.58 -10.58
CA GLU A 82 20.00 5.77 -9.61
C GLU A 82 20.89 4.72 -10.28
N PHE A 83 20.44 4.16 -11.39
CA PHE A 83 21.12 3.12 -12.16
C PHE A 83 21.17 3.50 -13.64
N PRO A 84 22.10 4.37 -14.08
CA PRO A 84 22.13 4.93 -15.43
C PRO A 84 22.15 3.90 -16.58
N PHE A 85 22.68 2.71 -16.33
CA PHE A 85 22.69 1.62 -17.32
C PHE A 85 21.28 1.08 -17.63
N LEU A 86 20.28 1.27 -16.76
CA LEU A 86 18.89 0.86 -17.01
C LEU A 86 18.28 1.61 -18.19
N GLY A 87 18.61 2.89 -18.38
CA GLY A 87 18.12 3.66 -19.54
C GLY A 87 18.60 3.07 -20.86
N ILE A 88 19.81 2.52 -20.89
CA ILE A 88 20.36 1.83 -22.07
C ILE A 88 19.67 0.48 -22.27
N LEU A 89 19.57 -0.33 -21.21
CA LEU A 89 18.99 -1.67 -21.28
C LEU A 89 17.48 -1.67 -21.58
N TYR A 90 16.76 -0.64 -21.13
CA TYR A 90 15.33 -0.48 -21.33
C TYR A 90 14.99 0.45 -22.49
N LYS A 91 15.96 0.78 -23.35
CA LYS A 91 15.67 1.57 -24.54
C LYS A 91 14.67 0.82 -25.45
N GLY A 92 13.61 1.52 -25.86
CA GLY A 92 12.62 1.01 -26.82
C GLY A 92 11.22 0.74 -26.28
N TRP A 93 10.98 0.97 -24.98
CA TRP A 93 9.65 0.88 -24.35
C TRP A 93 9.61 1.73 -23.07
N GLY A 94 8.45 1.82 -22.42
CA GLY A 94 8.23 2.80 -21.36
C GLY A 94 9.13 2.69 -20.13
N PHE A 95 9.70 1.51 -19.83
CA PHE A 95 10.66 1.39 -18.72
C PHE A 95 11.93 2.21 -18.94
N GLY A 96 12.30 2.54 -20.18
CA GLY A 96 13.40 3.43 -20.50
C GLY A 96 13.04 4.92 -20.47
N ILE A 97 11.78 5.25 -20.16
CA ILE A 97 11.27 6.62 -20.06
C ILE A 97 11.02 6.97 -18.59
N GLU A 98 10.28 6.13 -17.89
CA GLU A 98 9.96 6.37 -16.48
C GLU A 98 9.94 5.05 -15.71
N TYR A 99 10.75 4.96 -14.66
CA TYR A 99 10.77 3.80 -13.75
C TYR A 99 11.16 4.24 -12.33
N ASN A 100 10.18 4.61 -11.52
CA ASN A 100 10.40 5.19 -10.20
C ASN A 100 10.55 4.12 -9.11
N GLU A 101 11.16 4.47 -7.98
CA GLU A 101 11.09 3.68 -6.74
C GLU A 101 9.63 3.58 -6.25
N PRO A 102 9.24 2.43 -5.66
CA PRO A 102 7.87 2.21 -5.22
C PRO A 102 7.50 3.07 -4.01
N ARG A 103 6.20 3.33 -3.86
CA ARG A 103 5.60 3.93 -2.66
C ARG A 103 4.43 3.09 -2.14
N GLY A 104 3.78 3.58 -1.09
CA GLY A 104 2.76 2.81 -0.36
C GLY A 104 1.54 2.43 -1.18
N HIS A 105 0.87 1.34 -0.78
CA HIS A 105 -0.25 0.75 -1.53
C HIS A 105 -1.43 1.71 -1.78
N PHE A 106 -1.62 2.72 -0.92
CA PHE A 106 -2.60 3.78 -1.12
C PHE A 106 -2.50 4.42 -2.52
N TYR A 107 -1.28 4.55 -3.06
CA TYR A 107 -1.02 5.21 -4.35
C TYR A 107 -1.00 4.26 -5.55
N ALA A 108 -1.27 2.96 -5.37
CA ALA A 108 -1.05 1.96 -6.41
C ALA A 108 -1.76 2.26 -7.75
N VAL A 109 -2.99 2.79 -7.69
CA VAL A 109 -3.76 3.20 -8.88
C VAL A 109 -3.36 4.59 -9.34
N THR A 110 -3.19 5.55 -8.43
CA THR A 110 -2.73 6.92 -8.75
C THR A 110 -1.44 6.90 -9.54
N ASP A 111 -0.42 6.18 -9.07
CA ASP A 111 0.87 6.05 -9.75
C ASP A 111 0.73 5.42 -11.14
N GLN A 112 -0.18 4.47 -11.31
CA GLN A 112 -0.42 3.86 -12.61
C GLN A 112 -1.14 4.80 -13.59
N ILE A 113 -1.94 5.73 -13.09
CA ILE A 113 -2.62 6.73 -13.92
C ILE A 113 -1.65 7.84 -14.32
N GLU A 114 -0.77 8.25 -13.40
CA GLU A 114 0.15 9.39 -13.59
C GLU A 114 1.44 9.02 -14.33
N ILE A 115 1.84 7.74 -14.35
CA ILE A 115 3.02 7.27 -15.06
C ILE A 115 2.94 7.58 -16.57
N ASP A 116 4.09 7.75 -17.22
CA ASP A 116 4.18 7.90 -18.66
C ASP A 116 3.37 6.81 -19.39
N SER A 117 2.53 7.26 -20.33
CA SER A 117 1.54 6.40 -20.99
C SER A 117 2.14 5.21 -21.74
N SER A 118 3.44 5.25 -22.08
CA SER A 118 4.14 4.11 -22.69
C SER A 118 4.32 2.93 -21.72
N ARG A 119 4.23 3.14 -20.40
CA ARG A 119 4.26 2.08 -19.37
C ARG A 119 2.96 1.27 -19.30
N VAL A 120 1.83 1.85 -19.72
CA VAL A 120 0.51 1.22 -19.71
C VAL A 120 0.02 0.80 -21.10
N ALA A 121 0.89 0.85 -22.12
CA ALA A 121 0.56 0.45 -23.49
C ALA A 121 0.13 -1.03 -23.63
N SER A 122 0.40 -1.87 -22.61
CA SER A 122 -0.01 -3.29 -22.59
C SER A 122 -1.51 -3.50 -22.46
N GLY A 123 -2.26 -2.47 -22.05
CA GLY A 123 -3.72 -2.49 -21.92
C GLY A 123 -4.21 -2.85 -20.51
N GLY A 124 -5.46 -3.30 -20.42
CA GLY A 124 -6.16 -3.56 -19.16
C GLY A 124 -5.49 -4.60 -18.25
N VAL A 125 -4.57 -5.42 -18.75
CA VAL A 125 -3.73 -6.31 -17.93
C VAL A 125 -2.98 -5.56 -16.83
N CYS A 126 -2.64 -4.28 -17.03
CA CYS A 126 -1.95 -3.46 -16.04
C CYS A 126 -2.74 -3.28 -14.74
N LEU A 127 -4.07 -3.39 -14.78
CA LEU A 127 -4.94 -3.24 -13.61
C LEU A 127 -5.03 -4.51 -12.74
N ALA A 128 -4.59 -5.67 -13.24
CA ALA A 128 -4.77 -6.96 -12.57
C ALA A 128 -4.16 -7.03 -11.16
N CYS A 129 -3.08 -6.28 -10.92
CA CYS A 129 -2.42 -6.20 -9.62
C CYS A 129 -2.58 -4.84 -8.93
N LYS A 130 -3.48 -3.97 -9.41
CA LYS A 130 -3.62 -2.58 -8.92
C LYS A 130 -4.96 -2.27 -8.30
N THR A 131 -6.01 -3.01 -8.67
CA THR A 131 -7.36 -2.74 -8.21
C THR A 131 -8.06 -4.02 -7.76
N PRO A 132 -8.91 -3.96 -6.71
CA PRO A 132 -9.71 -5.10 -6.32
C PRO A 132 -10.76 -5.49 -7.38
N PHE A 133 -11.04 -4.61 -8.36
CA PHE A 133 -12.01 -4.88 -9.42
C PHE A 133 -11.55 -5.92 -10.45
N HIS A 134 -10.31 -6.43 -10.39
CA HIS A 134 -9.81 -7.40 -11.37
C HIS A 134 -10.75 -8.62 -11.54
N ARG A 135 -11.21 -9.22 -10.43
CA ARG A 135 -12.14 -10.35 -10.47
C ARG A 135 -13.45 -9.98 -11.17
N LYS A 136 -14.08 -8.89 -10.76
CA LYS A 136 -15.32 -8.38 -11.35
C LYS A 136 -15.18 -8.08 -12.85
N MET A 137 -14.03 -7.55 -13.26
CA MET A 137 -13.75 -7.27 -14.68
C MET A 137 -13.63 -8.55 -15.51
N ILE A 138 -12.97 -9.59 -14.97
CA ILE A 138 -12.89 -10.90 -15.63
C ILE A 138 -14.27 -11.57 -15.70
N GLU A 139 -15.08 -11.48 -14.64
CA GLU A 139 -16.45 -12.03 -14.63
C GLU A 139 -17.37 -11.32 -15.64
N THR A 140 -17.20 -10.01 -15.82
CA THR A 140 -18.07 -9.19 -16.70
C THR A 140 -17.62 -9.22 -18.17
N HIS A 141 -16.32 -9.20 -18.42
CA HIS A 141 -15.74 -8.98 -19.76
C HIS A 141 -14.88 -10.14 -20.25
N GLY A 142 -14.70 -11.20 -19.46
CA GLY A 142 -13.78 -12.29 -19.79
C GLY A 142 -12.33 -11.81 -19.92
N LEU A 143 -11.53 -12.57 -20.68
CA LEU A 143 -10.12 -12.25 -20.90
C LEU A 143 -9.90 -11.03 -21.82
N ASP A 144 -10.94 -10.56 -22.53
CA ASP A 144 -10.85 -9.41 -23.43
C ASP A 144 -10.48 -8.12 -22.69
N TYR A 145 -10.89 -8.01 -21.43
CA TYR A 145 -10.48 -6.91 -20.55
C TYR A 145 -8.95 -6.77 -20.45
N LEU A 146 -8.20 -7.88 -20.44
CA LEU A 146 -6.74 -7.83 -20.30
C LEU A 146 -6.05 -7.20 -21.50
N VAL A 147 -6.69 -7.20 -22.67
CA VAL A 147 -6.15 -6.62 -23.91
C VAL A 147 -6.78 -5.28 -24.26
N ALA A 148 -7.79 -4.84 -23.51
CA ALA A 148 -8.48 -3.58 -23.73
C ALA A 148 -7.50 -2.39 -23.68
N GLY A 149 -7.58 -1.48 -24.66
CA GLY A 149 -6.72 -0.30 -24.73
C GLY A 149 -5.24 -0.58 -25.04
N ARG A 150 -4.88 -1.84 -25.35
CA ARG A 150 -3.52 -2.18 -25.78
C ARG A 150 -3.15 -1.41 -27.04
N LYS A 151 -2.03 -0.69 -27.00
CA LYS A 151 -1.47 -0.01 -28.17
C LYS A 151 -0.53 -0.97 -28.92
N PRO A 152 -0.50 -0.95 -30.27
CA PRO A 152 0.49 -1.71 -31.02
C PRO A 152 1.90 -1.37 -30.54
N ARG A 153 2.75 -2.40 -30.39
CA ARG A 153 4.19 -2.16 -30.23
C ARG A 153 4.71 -1.71 -31.60
N PHE A 154 5.50 -0.63 -31.63
CA PHE A 154 6.15 -0.14 -32.85
C PHE A 154 6.81 -1.27 -33.64
#